data_AF-A0A8J7JQS2-F1
#
_entry.id   AF-A0A8J7JQS2-F1
#
_cell.length_a   1.000
_cell.length_b   1.000
_cell.length_c   1.000
_cell.angle_alpha   90.00
_cell.angle_beta   90.00
_cell.angle_gamma   90.00
#
_symmetry.space_group_name_H-M   'P 1'
#
loop_
_entity.id
_entity.type
_entity.pdbx_description
1 polymer ?
#
loop_
_entity_poly.entity_id
_entity_poly.type
_entity_poly.pdbx_seq_one_letter_code
_entity_poly.pdbx_strand_id
1 'polypeptide(L)'
;MTKQDRLNIDLKGLRERIENFRDDPAWKALSMSKKIRLLIEMSLNDHEVQSSATSSDGEAPKSLQQLVLRNWAVLAENSGVDLERLKLLRDGQGEPSEVEVLRIALALTLSESFVSSLPLKNGGKQTNGIT
;
A
#
# COMPACT_ATOMS: atom_id res chain seq x y z
N MET A 1 15.72 -16.20 23.50
CA MET A 1 16.77 -15.50 22.73
C MET A 1 16.30 -15.41 21.29
N THR A 2 15.76 -14.28 20.86
CA THR A 2 15.24 -14.11 19.49
C THR A 2 16.39 -13.80 18.53
N LYS A 3 16.61 -14.68 17.56
CA LYS A 3 17.56 -14.44 16.45
C LYS A 3 17.07 -13.20 15.69
N GLN A 4 17.86 -12.13 15.72
CA GLN A 4 17.63 -10.97 14.86
C GLN A 4 17.79 -11.43 13.41
N ASP A 5 16.69 -11.52 12.67
CA ASP A 5 16.69 -11.64 11.22
C ASP A 5 17.37 -10.40 10.64
N ARG A 6 18.65 -10.54 10.30
CA ARG A 6 19.40 -9.48 9.63
C ARG A 6 19.08 -9.57 8.15
N LEU A 7 18.06 -8.82 7.71
CA LEU A 7 17.81 -8.60 6.30
C LEU A 7 19.02 -7.87 5.70
N ASN A 8 19.66 -8.50 4.72
CA ASN A 8 20.76 -7.90 3.97
C ASN A 8 20.17 -6.95 2.92
N ILE A 9 19.86 -5.73 3.36
CA ILE A 9 19.33 -4.69 2.49
C ILE A 9 20.51 -4.08 1.73
N ASP A 10 20.48 -4.13 0.40
CA ASP A 10 21.46 -3.43 -0.42
C ASP A 10 21.20 -1.91 -0.31
N LEU A 11 22.09 -1.22 0.40
CA LEU A 11 22.03 0.24 0.61
C LEU A 11 22.85 1.01 -0.44
N LYS A 12 23.33 0.36 -1.51
CA LYS A 12 24.10 1.02 -2.56
C LYS A 12 23.31 2.19 -3.15
N GLY A 13 23.93 3.37 -3.16
CA GLY A 13 23.34 4.61 -3.67
C GLY A 13 22.28 5.25 -2.77
N LEU A 14 21.73 4.55 -1.76
CA LEU A 14 20.74 5.12 -0.85
C LEU A 14 21.33 6.27 -0.04
N ARG A 15 22.59 6.14 0.38
CA ARG A 15 23.28 7.21 1.11
C ARG A 15 23.33 8.51 0.33
N GLU A 16 23.74 8.44 -0.92
CA GLU A 16 23.88 9.61 -1.80
C GLU A 16 22.53 10.26 -2.07
N ARG A 17 21.49 9.45 -2.28
CA ARG A 17 20.10 9.94 -2.43
C ARG A 17 19.60 10.66 -1.18
N ILE A 18 19.89 10.15 0.02
CA ILE A 18 19.50 10.79 1.28
C ILE A 18 20.28 12.10 1.51
N GLU A 19 21.57 12.12 1.18
CA GLU A 19 22.39 13.33 1.32
C GLU A 19 21.88 14.46 0.41
N ASN A 20 21.44 14.12 -0.79
CA ASN A 20 20.93 15.07 -1.80
C ASN A 20 19.40 15.24 -1.78
N PHE A 21 18.69 14.66 -0.82
CA PHE A 21 17.22 14.70 -0.77
C PHE A 21 16.66 16.12 -0.60
N ARG A 22 17.39 17.00 0.12
CA ARG A 22 17.02 18.41 0.34
C ARG A 22 18.23 19.32 0.18
N ASP A 23 18.04 20.40 -0.56
CA ASP A 23 19.03 21.46 -0.76
C ASP A 23 18.96 22.57 0.31
N ASP A 24 18.82 22.15 1.57
CA ASP A 24 18.80 23.04 2.74
C ASP A 24 20.14 22.94 3.50
N PRO A 25 20.79 24.08 3.84
CA PRO A 25 21.96 24.09 4.71
C PRO A 25 21.78 23.33 6.03
N ALA A 26 20.60 23.42 6.66
CA ALA A 26 20.29 22.70 7.89
C ALA A 26 20.22 21.19 7.63
N TRP A 27 19.68 20.75 6.49
CA TRP A 27 19.73 19.34 6.09
C TRP A 27 21.17 18.84 5.90
N LYS A 28 22.01 19.60 5.19
CA LYS A 28 23.40 19.22 4.92
C LYS A 28 24.23 19.11 6.20
N ALA A 29 23.92 19.89 7.22
CA ALA A 29 24.58 19.84 8.53
C ALA A 29 24.20 18.62 9.40
N LEU A 30 23.14 17.88 9.06
CA LEU A 30 22.70 16.72 9.84
C LEU A 30 23.57 15.48 9.59
N SER A 31 23.78 14.69 10.64
CA SER A 31 24.37 13.37 10.51
C SER A 31 23.43 12.41 9.76
N MET A 32 24.00 11.40 9.11
CA MET A 32 23.24 10.41 8.33
C MET A 32 22.12 9.75 9.16
N SER A 33 22.40 9.36 10.40
CA SER A 33 21.40 8.75 11.29
C SER A 33 20.24 9.69 11.59
N LYS A 34 20.49 11.00 11.72
CA LYS A 34 19.43 12.00 11.93
C LYS A 34 18.58 12.20 10.68
N LYS A 35 19.21 12.21 9.50
CA LYS A 35 18.50 12.25 8.21
C LYS A 35 17.58 11.05 8.05
N ILE A 36 18.08 9.84 8.29
CA ILE A 36 17.29 8.60 8.23
C ILE A 36 16.10 8.68 9.19
N ARG A 37 16.34 9.08 10.44
CA ARG A 37 15.27 9.20 11.44
C ARG A 37 14.18 10.18 11.01
N LEU A 38 14.55 11.36 10.51
CA LEU A 38 13.59 12.35 10.01
C LEU A 38 12.80 11.84 8.81
N LEU A 39 13.44 11.14 7.87
CA LEU A 39 12.74 10.54 6.73
C LEU A 39 11.72 9.49 7.17
N ILE A 40 12.06 8.69 8.17
CA ILE A 40 11.14 7.70 8.76
C ILE A 40 9.98 8.42 9.47
N GLU A 41 10.27 9.42 10.31
CA GLU A 41 9.23 10.19 11.02
C GLU A 41 8.29 10.92 10.05
N MET A 42 8.84 11.51 8.98
CA MET A 42 8.03 12.12 7.92
C MET A 42 7.13 11.11 7.21
N SER A 43 7.69 9.96 6.81
CA SER A 43 6.91 8.90 6.16
C SER A 43 5.81 8.38 7.08
N LEU A 44 6.09 8.14 8.35
CA LEU A 44 5.10 7.70 9.33
C LEU A 44 3.98 8.74 9.52
N ASN A 45 4.32 10.03 9.61
CA ASN A 45 3.32 11.09 9.69
C ASN A 45 2.47 11.19 8.42
N ASP A 46 3.08 11.06 7.23
CA ASP A 46 2.33 11.06 5.98
C ASP A 46 1.35 9.88 5.92
N HIS A 47 1.73 8.71 6.46
CA HIS A 47 0.86 7.54 6.60
C HIS A 47 -0.26 7.74 7.63
N GLU A 48 -0.01 8.42 8.75
CA GLU A 48 -1.05 8.74 9.74
C GLU A 48 -2.07 9.76 9.20
N VAL A 49 -1.61 10.74 8.43
CA VAL A 49 -2.47 11.75 7.77
C VAL A 49 -3.31 11.12 6.65
N GLN A 50 -2.75 10.18 5.88
CA GLN A 50 -3.51 9.45 4.86
C GLN A 50 -4.50 8.44 5.47
N SER A 51 -4.14 7.79 6.58
CA SER A 51 -5.05 6.88 7.30
C SER A 51 -6.27 7.62 7.87
N SER A 52 -6.11 8.91 8.23
CA SER A 52 -7.19 9.78 8.71
C SER A 52 -7.99 10.47 7.59
N ALA A 53 -7.50 10.45 6.33
CA ALA A 53 -8.30 10.86 5.17
C ALA A 53 -9.25 9.75 4.69
N THR A 54 -8.97 8.48 5.01
CA THR A 54 -9.87 7.35 4.70
C THR A 54 -11.01 7.14 5.70
N SER A 55 -11.06 7.90 6.81
CA SER A 55 -12.11 7.79 7.84
C SER A 55 -13.41 8.57 7.57
N SER A 56 -13.71 8.90 6.31
CA SER A 56 -15.06 9.34 5.94
C SER A 56 -16.01 8.14 5.95
N ASP A 57 -16.77 7.94 7.04
CA ASP A 57 -17.70 6.84 7.30
C ASP A 57 -17.09 5.43 7.47
N GLY A 58 -16.53 5.19 8.67
CA GLY A 58 -17.05 4.25 9.68
C GLY A 58 -17.28 2.76 9.38
N GLU A 59 -17.21 2.27 8.15
CA GLU A 59 -17.44 0.85 7.86
C GLU A 59 -16.37 0.31 6.91
N ALA A 60 -15.65 -0.73 7.36
CA ALA A 60 -14.68 -1.42 6.53
C ALA A 60 -15.36 -1.95 5.27
N PRO A 61 -14.74 -1.82 4.08
CA PRO A 61 -15.33 -2.30 2.84
C PRO A 61 -15.63 -3.80 2.96
N LYS A 62 -16.87 -4.20 2.73
CA LYS A 62 -17.33 -5.59 2.87
C LYS A 62 -16.99 -6.44 1.65
N SER A 63 -16.46 -5.82 0.59
CA SER A 63 -16.16 -6.46 -0.69
C SER A 63 -15.11 -5.68 -1.47
N LEU A 64 -14.42 -6.36 -2.39
CA LEU A 64 -13.41 -5.72 -3.23
C LEU A 64 -14.03 -4.63 -4.12
N GLN A 65 -15.26 -4.84 -4.60
CA GLN A 65 -15.98 -3.86 -5.42
C GLN A 65 -16.17 -2.54 -4.65
N GLN A 66 -16.56 -2.62 -3.37
CA GLN A 66 -16.71 -1.44 -2.53
C GLN A 66 -15.37 -0.75 -2.27
N LEU A 67 -14.31 -1.52 -2.06
CA LEU A 67 -12.97 -0.97 -1.88
C LEU A 67 -12.52 -0.20 -3.14
N VAL A 68 -12.70 -0.79 -4.32
CA VAL A 68 -12.33 -0.18 -5.60
C VAL A 68 -13.19 1.05 -5.91
N LEU A 69 -14.51 0.95 -5.68
CA LEU A 69 -15.45 2.05 -5.94
C LEU A 69 -15.15 3.26 -5.04
N ARG A 70 -14.92 3.02 -3.73
CA ARG A 70 -14.67 4.08 -2.75
C ARG A 70 -13.33 4.78 -2.97
N ASN A 71 -12.34 4.06 -3.49
CA ASN A 71 -10.98 4.59 -3.68
C ASN A 71 -10.60 4.72 -5.16
N TRP A 72 -11.59 4.89 -6.04
CA TRP A 72 -11.39 4.88 -7.50
C TRP A 72 -10.32 5.88 -7.96
N ALA A 73 -10.36 7.12 -7.48
CA ALA A 73 -9.41 8.16 -7.87
C ALA A 73 -7.96 7.78 -7.54
N VAL A 74 -7.73 7.28 -6.31
CA VAL A 74 -6.39 6.86 -5.85
C VAL A 74 -5.89 5.65 -6.63
N LEU A 75 -6.75 4.67 -6.88
CA LEU A 75 -6.38 3.47 -7.64
C LEU A 75 -6.08 3.79 -9.11
N ALA A 76 -6.92 4.61 -9.75
CA ALA A 76 -6.77 4.99 -11.15
C ALA A 76 -5.45 5.72 -11.41
N GLU A 77 -4.98 6.51 -10.45
CA GLU A 77 -3.76 7.30 -10.58
C GLU A 77 -2.51 6.55 -10.09
N ASN A 78 -2.61 5.80 -8.99
CA ASN A 78 -1.43 5.33 -8.23
C ASN A 78 -1.25 3.81 -8.19
N SER A 79 -2.24 3.00 -8.57
CA SER A 79 -2.11 1.53 -8.47
C SER A 79 -1.27 0.90 -9.58
N GLY A 80 -1.14 1.58 -10.72
CA GLY A 80 -0.54 0.98 -11.92
C GLY A 80 -1.32 -0.24 -12.44
N VAL A 81 -2.55 -0.46 -11.98
CA VAL A 81 -3.49 -1.43 -12.58
C VAL A 81 -4.17 -0.72 -13.75
N ASP A 82 -4.34 -1.45 -14.86
CA ASP A 82 -5.01 -0.91 -16.04
C ASP A 82 -6.45 -0.45 -15.71
N LEU A 83 -6.89 0.66 -16.32
CA LEU A 83 -8.19 1.25 -16.03
C LEU A 83 -9.35 0.33 -16.41
N GLU A 84 -9.26 -0.39 -17.53
CA GLU A 84 -10.29 -1.36 -17.92
C GLU A 84 -10.33 -2.50 -16.91
N ARG A 85 -9.15 -2.88 -16.40
CA ARG A 85 -9.06 -3.91 -15.36
C ARG A 85 -9.64 -3.46 -14.02
N LEU A 86 -9.40 -2.22 -13.60
CA LEU A 86 -10.06 -1.64 -12.43
C LEU A 86 -11.58 -1.56 -12.59
N LYS A 87 -12.09 -1.23 -13.79
CA LYS A 87 -13.55 -1.27 -14.07
C LYS A 87 -14.11 -2.67 -13.89
N LEU A 88 -13.43 -3.69 -14.42
CA LEU A 88 -13.84 -5.09 -14.24
C LEU A 88 -13.92 -5.47 -12.74
N LEU A 89 -12.90 -5.11 -11.96
CA LEU A 89 -12.89 -5.37 -10.52
C LEU A 89 -13.99 -4.60 -9.76
N ARG A 90 -14.25 -3.35 -10.15
CA ARG A 90 -15.34 -2.52 -9.62
C ARG A 90 -16.71 -3.14 -9.90
N ASP A 91 -16.91 -3.63 -11.12
CA ASP A 91 -18.17 -4.22 -11.58
C ASP A 91 -18.30 -5.70 -11.11
N GLY A 92 -17.28 -6.19 -10.39
CA GLY A 92 -17.23 -7.52 -9.81
C GLY A 92 -17.07 -8.64 -10.83
N GLN A 93 -16.48 -8.31 -11.98
CA GLN A 93 -16.19 -9.22 -13.06
C GLN A 93 -14.73 -9.66 -12.99
N GLY A 94 -14.51 -10.91 -12.57
CA GLY A 94 -13.19 -11.53 -12.49
C GLY A 94 -12.48 -11.32 -11.17
N GLU A 95 -11.70 -12.33 -10.78
CA GLU A 95 -10.87 -12.31 -9.58
C GLU A 95 -9.62 -11.45 -9.83
N PRO A 96 -9.16 -10.67 -8.83
CA PRO A 96 -7.89 -9.98 -8.93
C PRO A 96 -6.75 -11.01 -8.90
N SER A 97 -5.75 -10.85 -9.75
CA SER A 97 -4.49 -11.58 -9.65
C SER A 97 -3.69 -11.12 -8.42
N GLU A 98 -2.76 -11.94 -7.95
CA GLU A 98 -1.86 -11.58 -6.83
C GLU A 98 -1.15 -10.23 -7.05
N VAL A 99 -0.72 -9.97 -8.29
CA VAL A 99 -0.08 -8.70 -8.66
C VAL A 99 -1.05 -7.52 -8.54
N GLU A 100 -2.32 -7.70 -8.89
CA GLU A 100 -3.36 -6.67 -8.76
C GLU A 100 -3.71 -6.42 -7.29
N VAL A 101 -3.82 -7.48 -6.49
CA VAL A 101 -4.01 -7.37 -5.03
C VAL A 101 -2.88 -6.57 -4.40
N LEU A 102 -1.63 -6.89 -4.74
CA LEU A 102 -0.45 -6.20 -4.20
C LEU A 102 -0.41 -4.72 -4.62
N ARG A 103 -0.77 -4.41 -5.87
CA ARG A 103 -0.86 -3.04 -6.38
C ARG A 103 -1.97 -2.23 -5.72
N ILE A 104 -3.15 -2.83 -5.52
CA ILE A 104 -4.27 -2.21 -4.82
C ILE A 104 -3.92 -1.98 -3.35
N ALA A 105 -3.33 -2.97 -2.70
CA ALA A 105 -2.88 -2.88 -1.31
C ALA A 105 -1.85 -1.76 -1.13
N LEU A 106 -0.85 -1.69 -2.02
CA LEU A 106 0.17 -0.63 -1.99
C LEU A 106 -0.43 0.76 -2.20
N ALA A 107 -1.28 0.92 -3.23
CA ALA A 107 -1.88 2.22 -3.56
C ALA A 107 -2.82 2.75 -2.47
N LEU A 108 -3.44 1.84 -1.71
CA LEU A 108 -4.35 2.20 -0.62
C LEU A 108 -3.71 2.09 0.76
N THR A 109 -2.41 1.79 0.83
CA THR A 109 -1.69 1.56 2.10
C THR A 109 -2.38 0.53 3.00
N LEU A 110 -2.98 -0.50 2.38
CA LEU A 110 -3.63 -1.63 3.05
C LEU A 110 -2.70 -2.85 3.06
N SER A 111 -2.98 -3.83 3.92
CA SER A 111 -2.29 -5.11 3.86
C SER A 111 -2.81 -5.95 2.69
N GLU A 112 -1.91 -6.69 2.04
CA GLU A 112 -2.27 -7.63 0.97
C GLU A 112 -3.30 -8.66 1.46
N SER A 113 -3.09 -9.18 2.68
CA SER A 113 -4.01 -10.13 3.33
C SER A 113 -5.41 -9.56 3.54
N PHE A 114 -5.55 -8.26 3.75
CA PHE A 114 -6.85 -7.62 3.86
C PHE A 114 -7.54 -7.59 2.50
N VAL A 115 -6.86 -7.09 1.47
CA VAL A 115 -7.42 -7.00 0.11
C VAL A 115 -7.77 -8.38 -0.45
N SER A 116 -6.93 -9.40 -0.22
CA SER A 116 -7.16 -10.78 -0.66
C SER A 116 -8.31 -11.47 0.08
N SER A 117 -8.59 -11.04 1.32
CA SER A 117 -9.69 -11.60 2.12
C SER A 117 -11.07 -11.03 1.78
N LEU A 118 -11.13 -9.97 0.96
CA LEU A 118 -12.39 -9.33 0.59
C LEU A 118 -13.18 -10.21 -0.38
N PRO A 119 -14.45 -10.53 -0.08
CA PRO A 119 -15.26 -11.34 -0.97
C PRO A 119 -15.61 -10.57 -2.25
N LEU A 120 -15.68 -11.29 -3.36
CA LEU A 120 -16.23 -10.78 -4.61
C LEU A 120 -17.74 -11.03 -4.61
N LYS A 121 -18.54 -9.97 -4.76
CA LYS A 121 -20.00 -10.06 -4.72
C LYS A 121 -20.60 -11.01 -5.77
N ASN A 122 -19.86 -11.34 -6.84
CA ASN A 122 -20.28 -12.23 -7.93
C ASN A 122 -19.36 -13.47 -8.15
N GLY A 123 -18.44 -13.79 -7.23
CA GLY A 123 -17.57 -14.98 -7.33
C GLY A 123 -18.09 -16.09 -6.41
N GLY A 124 -18.53 -17.20 -7.00
CA GLY A 124 -19.24 -18.28 -6.32
C GLY A 124 -18.46 -18.98 -5.20
N LYS A 125 -19.25 -19.51 -4.24
CA LYS A 125 -18.94 -20.58 -3.27
C LYS A 125 -17.46 -20.97 -3.15
N GLN A 126 -16.89 -20.69 -1.98
CA GLN A 126 -15.88 -21.59 -1.42
C GLN A 126 -16.52 -22.98 -1.26
N THR A 127 -16.31 -23.87 -2.22
CA THR A 127 -16.31 -25.30 -1.94
C THR A 127 -14.94 -25.61 -1.32
N ASN A 128 -14.87 -25.55 0.01
CA ASN A 128 -13.78 -26.20 0.73
C ASN A 128 -13.93 -27.72 0.51
N GLY A 129 -13.33 -28.21 -0.57
CA GLY A 129 -13.04 -29.61 -0.77
C GLY A 129 -11.88 -29.99 0.13
N ILE A 130 -12.20 -30.38 1.36
CA ILE A 130 -11.29 -31.15 2.21
C ILE A 130 -11.61 -32.61 1.91
N THR A 131 -10.64 -33.31 1.33
CA THR A 131 -10.63 -34.78 1.22
C THR A 131 -10.31 -35.39 2.58
#